data_AF-D4JF18-F1
#
_entry.id   AF-D4JF18-F1
#
_cell.length_a   1.000
_cell.length_b   1.000
_cell.length_c   1.000
_cell.angle_alpha   90.00
_cell.angle_beta   90.00
_cell.angle_gamma   90.00
#
_symmetry.space_group_name_H-M   'P 1'
#
loop_
_entity.id
_entity.type
_entity.pdbx_description
1 polymer ?
#
loop_
_entity_poly.entity_id
_entity_poly.type
_entity_poly.pdbx_seq_one_letter_code
_entity_poly.pdbx_strand_id
1 'polypeptide(L)'
;MNYRFVTSINKNEYDAFVQSSPYVNLLQSYDWALIKHNWKHIHTGVYKDEKLVGAGLVLIKELPLKMSMFYIPRGPILNFKDKELICFYFEELKKRS
;
A
#
# COMPACT_ATOMS: atom_id res chain seq x y z
N MET A 1 -4.78 15.55 -14.16
CA MET A 1 -4.60 14.08 -14.13
C MET A 1 -5.38 13.53 -12.96
N ASN A 2 -6.07 12.39 -13.14
CA ASN A 2 -6.91 11.84 -12.07
C ASN A 2 -6.21 10.64 -11.43
N TYR A 3 -5.94 10.71 -10.14
CA TYR A 3 -5.46 9.56 -9.39
C TYR A 3 -6.63 8.70 -8.92
N ARG A 4 -6.47 7.38 -8.94
CA ARG A 4 -7.45 6.41 -8.44
C ARG A 4 -6.81 5.51 -7.39
N PHE A 5 -7.34 5.52 -6.16
CA PHE A 5 -6.85 4.70 -5.06
C PHE A 5 -7.69 3.43 -4.88
N VAL A 6 -7.02 2.28 -4.82
CA VAL A 6 -7.63 0.97 -4.55
C VAL A 6 -7.06 0.37 -3.27
N THR A 7 -7.86 -0.43 -2.56
CA THR A 7 -7.46 -1.21 -1.36
C THR A 7 -7.28 -2.69 -1.64
N SER A 8 -7.57 -3.11 -2.87
CA SER A 8 -7.36 -4.47 -3.34
C SER A 8 -6.83 -4.38 -4.76
N ILE A 9 -5.56 -4.72 -4.91
CA ILE A 9 -4.88 -4.92 -6.17
C ILE A 9 -4.55 -6.40 -6.30
N ASN A 10 -4.62 -6.94 -7.51
CA ASN A 10 -4.30 -8.34 -7.73
C ASN A 10 -2.79 -8.60 -7.47
N LYS A 11 -2.49 -9.82 -7.03
CA LYS A 11 -1.13 -10.22 -6.66
C LYS A 11 -0.10 -9.99 -7.76
N ASN A 12 -0.39 -10.43 -8.98
CA ASN A 12 0.57 -10.42 -10.08
C ASN A 12 1.00 -8.99 -10.42
N GLU A 13 0.05 -8.06 -10.49
CA GLU A 13 0.31 -6.66 -10.79
C GLU A 13 1.07 -5.96 -9.66
N TYR A 14 0.68 -6.24 -8.41
CA TYR A 14 1.36 -5.71 -7.24
C TYR A 14 2.82 -6.18 -7.15
N ASP A 15 3.06 -7.49 -7.25
CA ASP A 15 4.40 -8.06 -7.17
C ASP A 15 5.27 -7.56 -8.32
N ALA A 16 4.73 -7.48 -9.55
CA ALA A 16 5.44 -6.91 -10.69
C ALA A 16 5.87 -5.45 -10.43
N PHE A 17 4.98 -4.64 -9.86
CA PHE A 17 5.30 -3.26 -9.51
C PHE A 17 6.36 -3.16 -8.42
N VAL A 18 6.19 -3.89 -7.31
CA VAL A 18 7.13 -3.89 -6.18
C VAL A 18 8.52 -4.34 -6.62
N GLN A 19 8.61 -5.40 -7.44
CA GLN A 19 9.88 -5.90 -7.97
C GLN A 19 10.56 -4.94 -8.93
N SER A 20 9.79 -4.16 -9.69
CA SER A 20 10.33 -3.16 -10.64
C SER A 20 10.88 -1.90 -9.96
N SER A 21 10.57 -1.69 -8.68
CA SER A 21 10.92 -0.47 -7.95
C SER A 21 12.35 -0.53 -7.39
N PRO A 22 13.12 0.58 -7.43
CA PRO A 22 14.41 0.67 -6.73
C PRO A 22 14.27 0.59 -5.20
N TYR A 23 13.05 0.71 -4.67
CA TYR A 23 12.74 0.63 -3.24
C TYR A 23 12.12 -0.72 -2.83
N VAL A 24 12.31 -1.77 -3.65
CA VAL A 24 11.82 -3.13 -3.37
C VAL A 24 12.14 -3.58 -1.94
N ASN A 25 11.17 -4.22 -1.29
CA ASN A 25 11.35 -4.76 0.06
C ASN A 25 10.54 -6.05 0.27
N LEU A 26 11.16 -7.07 0.87
CA LEU A 26 10.48 -8.34 1.20
C LEU A 26 9.22 -8.13 2.06
N LEU A 27 9.25 -7.15 2.98
CA LEU A 27 8.12 -6.84 3.85
C LEU A 27 6.95 -6.20 3.10
N GLN A 28 7.18 -5.76 1.86
CA GLN A 28 6.17 -5.27 0.91
C GLN A 28 5.88 -6.30 -0.18
N SER A 29 6.28 -7.57 -0.04
CA SER A 29 5.80 -8.63 -0.96
C SER A 29 4.34 -8.94 -0.67
N TYR A 30 3.58 -9.36 -1.69
CA TYR A 30 2.16 -9.65 -1.51
C TYR A 30 1.93 -10.71 -0.41
N ASP A 31 2.72 -11.77 -0.45
CA ASP A 31 2.62 -12.92 0.47
C ASP A 31 3.10 -12.61 1.89
N TRP A 32 3.76 -11.48 2.14
CA TRP A 32 4.14 -11.09 3.50
C TRP A 32 2.92 -10.94 4.44
N ALA A 33 1.76 -10.62 3.87
CA ALA A 33 0.48 -10.63 4.56
C ALA A 33 0.11 -12.01 5.14
N LEU A 34 0.48 -13.10 4.47
CA LEU A 34 0.20 -14.48 4.92
C LEU A 34 1.03 -14.85 6.14
N ILE A 35 2.28 -14.36 6.22
CA ILE A 35 3.13 -14.56 7.40
C ILE A 35 2.53 -13.82 8.62
N LYS A 36 1.88 -12.68 8.38
CA LYS A 36 1.17 -11.87 9.39
C LYS A 36 -0.34 -12.15 9.41
N HIS A 37 -0.74 -13.41 9.25
CA HIS A 37 -2.14 -13.85 9.22
C HIS A 37 -2.99 -13.39 10.41
N ASN A 38 -2.37 -13.10 11.57
CA ASN A 38 -3.06 -12.58 12.75
C ASN A 38 -3.38 -11.08 12.67
N TRP A 39 -3.03 -10.40 11.58
CA TRP A 39 -3.36 -9.01 11.29
C TRP A 39 -4.25 -8.96 10.04
N LYS A 40 -5.23 -8.06 10.05
CA LYS A 40 -5.94 -7.71 8.82
C LYS A 40 -4.94 -7.04 7.86
N HIS A 41 -5.19 -7.13 6.56
CA HIS A 41 -4.32 -6.51 5.59
C HIS A 41 -5.09 -6.00 4.38
N ILE A 42 -4.53 -4.99 3.74
CA ILE A 42 -4.98 -4.48 2.45
C ILE A 42 -3.74 -4.28 1.57
N HIS A 43 -3.88 -4.59 0.29
CA HIS A 43 -2.87 -4.29 -0.72
C HIS A 43 -3.40 -3.09 -1.51
N THR A 44 -2.79 -1.94 -1.27
CA THR A 44 -3.20 -0.68 -1.87
C THR A 44 -2.49 -0.45 -3.19
N GLY A 45 -3.14 0.32 -4.06
CA GLY A 45 -2.59 0.77 -5.33
C GLY A 45 -3.08 2.17 -5.68
N VAL A 46 -2.21 2.95 -6.33
CA VAL A 46 -2.56 4.26 -6.91
C VAL A 46 -2.34 4.19 -8.41
N TYR A 47 -3.41 4.41 -9.16
CA TYR A 47 -3.38 4.51 -10.61
C TYR A 47 -3.38 5.98 -11.03
N LYS A 48 -2.59 6.31 -12.05
CA LYS A 48 -2.62 7.58 -12.78
C LYS A 48 -2.83 7.25 -14.25
N ASP A 49 -3.95 7.68 -14.81
CA ASP A 49 -4.30 7.42 -16.22
C ASP A 49 -4.20 5.90 -16.55
N GLU A 50 -4.80 5.05 -15.69
CA GLU A 50 -4.76 3.58 -15.72
C GLU A 50 -3.38 2.91 -15.56
N LYS A 51 -2.31 3.68 -15.35
CA LYS A 51 -1.01 3.14 -14.99
C LYS A 51 -0.83 3.10 -13.48
N LEU A 52 -0.42 1.96 -12.94
CA LEU A 52 -0.02 1.86 -11.53
C LEU A 52 1.25 2.68 -11.28
N VAL A 53 1.16 3.64 -10.36
CA VAL A 53 2.26 4.56 -10.00
C VAL A 53 2.66 4.46 -8.53
N GLY A 54 1.92 3.68 -7.74
CA GLY A 54 2.22 3.47 -6.33
C GLY A 54 1.52 2.25 -5.78
N ALA A 55 2.13 1.57 -4.80
CA ALA A 55 1.54 0.41 -4.15
C ALA A 55 2.00 0.31 -2.68
N GLY A 56 1.20 -0.36 -1.84
CA GLY A 56 1.59 -0.58 -0.44
C GLY A 56 0.86 -1.74 0.22
N LEU A 57 1.59 -2.57 0.97
CA LEU A 57 1.00 -3.51 1.90
C LEU A 57 0.76 -2.79 3.21
N VAL A 58 -0.50 -2.66 3.61
CA VAL A 58 -0.88 -2.10 4.91
C VAL A 58 -1.40 -3.22 5.79
N LEU A 59 -0.74 -3.42 6.93
CA LEU A 59 -1.15 -4.33 7.99
C LEU A 59 -1.96 -3.56 9.02
N ILE A 60 -3.11 -4.09 9.38
CA ILE A 60 -4.07 -3.46 10.29
C ILE A 60 -4.18 -4.33 11.54
N LYS A 61 -3.75 -3.78 12.68
CA LYS A 61 -3.91 -4.40 14.00
C LYS A 61 -5.05 -3.75 14.74
N GLU A 62 -5.97 -4.55 15.24
CA GLU A 62 -6.94 -4.07 16.24
C GLU A 62 -6.26 -3.96 17.60
N LEU A 63 -6.55 -2.86 18.31
CA LEU A 63 -6.04 -2.56 19.63
C LEU A 63 -7.22 -2.44 20.63
N PRO A 64 -6.95 -2.51 21.95
CA PRO A 64 -7.95 -2.18 22.95
C PRO A 64 -8.57 -0.80 22.71
N LEU A 65 -9.76 -0.56 23.29
CA LEU A 65 -10.49 0.72 23.20
C LEU A 65 -10.97 1.08 21.78
N LYS A 66 -11.29 0.08 20.94
CA LYS A 66 -11.76 0.26 19.56
C LYS A 66 -10.78 1.05 18.68
N MET A 67 -9.49 1.05 19.03
CA MET A 67 -8.45 1.66 18.23
C MET A 67 -7.91 0.67 17.20
N SER A 68 -7.39 1.18 16.10
CA SER A 68 -6.70 0.40 15.08
C SER A 68 -5.33 1.02 14.80
N MET A 69 -4.34 0.17 14.50
CA MET A 69 -3.02 0.61 14.06
C MET A 69 -2.79 0.15 12.62
N PHE A 70 -2.59 1.13 11.75
CA PHE A 70 -2.23 0.92 10.35
C PHE A 70 -0.71 0.97 10.23
N TYR A 71 -0.11 -0.11 9.75
CA TYR A 71 1.34 -0.26 9.66
C TYR A 71 1.74 -0.64 8.23
N ILE A 72 2.64 0.15 7.63
CA ILE A 72 3.16 -0.06 6.28
C ILE A 72 4.65 -0.44 6.39
N PRO A 73 4.98 -1.74 6.51
CA PRO A 73 6.35 -2.15 6.80
C PRO A 73 7.30 -1.80 5.65
N ARG A 74 8.24 -0.88 5.86
CA ARG A 74 9.23 -0.44 4.85
C ARG A 74 8.59 0.04 3.54
N GLY A 75 7.37 0.57 3.59
CA GLY A 75 6.66 1.13 2.45
C GLY A 75 6.00 2.46 2.80
N PRO A 76 5.07 2.96 1.96
CA PRO A 76 4.64 2.37 0.69
C PRO A 76 5.73 2.46 -0.39
N ILE A 77 5.54 1.75 -1.50
CA ILE A 77 6.40 1.84 -2.68
C ILE A 77 5.87 2.96 -3.58
N LEU A 78 6.46 4.14 -3.46
CA LEU A 78 6.10 5.35 -4.22
C LEU A 78 7.34 6.01 -4.84
N ASN A 79 7.14 6.86 -5.84
CA ASN A 79 8.16 7.82 -6.23
C ASN A 79 8.22 8.97 -5.22
N PHE A 80 9.16 8.93 -4.27
CA PHE A 80 9.28 9.95 -3.22
C PHE A 80 9.69 11.35 -3.71
N LYS A 81 10.02 11.52 -5.00
CA LYS A 81 10.21 12.84 -5.61
C LYS A 81 8.88 13.48 -6.03
N ASP A 82 7.82 12.68 -6.17
CA ASP A 82 6.48 13.12 -6.53
C ASP A 82 5.66 13.41 -5.27
N LYS A 83 5.72 14.67 -4.81
CA LYS A 83 5.00 15.11 -3.60
C LYS A 83 3.48 14.97 -3.72
N GLU A 84 2.94 15.15 -4.93
CA GLU A 84 1.50 15.06 -5.17
C GLU A 84 1.01 13.63 -4.96
N LEU A 85 1.74 12.65 -5.50
CA LEU A 85 1.47 11.23 -5.28
C LEU A 85 1.55 10.84 -3.79
N ILE A 86 2.56 11.33 -3.08
CA ILE A 86 2.72 11.05 -1.64
C ILE A 86 1.52 11.58 -0.85
N CYS A 87 1.18 12.85 -1.03
CA CYS A 87 0.04 13.46 -0.35
C CYS A 87 -1.26 12.72 -0.67
N PHE A 88 -1.52 12.47 -1.96
CA PHE A 88 -2.71 11.73 -2.40
C PHE A 88 -2.81 10.35 -1.75
N TYR A 89 -1.72 9.57 -1.73
CA TYR A 89 -1.71 8.23 -1.15
C TYR A 89 -2.11 8.24 0.33
N PHE A 90 -1.50 9.13 1.13
CA PHE A 90 -1.75 9.17 2.57
C PHE A 90 -3.11 9.79 2.92
N GLU A 91 -3.60 10.77 2.14
CA GLU A 91 -4.95 11.31 2.30
C GLU A 91 -6.03 10.24 2.04
N GLU A 92 -5.89 9.48 0.96
CA GLU A 92 -6.82 8.39 0.64
C GLU A 92 -6.75 7.25 1.64
N LEU A 93 -5.56 6.89 2.12
CA LEU A 93 -5.41 5.87 3.16
C LEU A 93 -6.09 6.30 4.46
N LYS A 94 -5.95 7.57 4.86
CA LYS A 94 -6.59 8.12 6.08
C LYS A 94 -8.12 8.15 6.01
N LYS A 95 -8.71 8.31 4.82
CA LYS A 95 -10.18 8.23 4.66
C LYS A 95 -10.73 6.81 4.90
N ARG A 96 -9.85 5.80 4.90
CA ARG A 96 -10.20 4.38 5.05
C ARG A 96 -9.74 3.78 6.39
N SER A 97 -9.20 4.61 7.30
CA SER A 97 -8.74 4.21 8.64
C SER A 97 -9.79 4.37 9.72
#